data_AF-A0A158A7A8-F1
#
_entry.id   AF-A0A158A7A8-F1
#
_cell.length_a   1.000
_cell.length_b   1.000
_cell.length_c   1.000
_cell.angle_alpha   90.00
_cell.angle_beta   90.00
_cell.angle_gamma   90.00
#
_symmetry.space_group_name_H-M   'P 1'
#
loop_
_entity.id
_entity.type
_entity.pdbx_description
1 polymer ?
#
loop_
_entity_poly.entity_id
_entity_poly.type
_entity_poly.pdbx_seq_one_letter_code
_entity_poly.pdbx_strand_id
1 'polypeptide(L)' 'MAYSKLNNPRAFPGNSNFGMSLRDYFAGQALAGDALPIDASPALLEERAQFYYRLADVMLKVRAEDEALTNASAVMSLRV' A
#
# COMPACT_ATOMS: atom_id res chain seq x y z
N MET A 1 -0.51 -12.73 -19.20
CA MET A 1 -1.61 -11.97 -18.56
C MET A 1 -1.00 -10.89 -17.68
N ALA A 2 -0.97 -9.64 -18.15
CA ALA A 2 -0.52 -8.51 -17.35
C ALA A 2 -1.70 -8.02 -16.50
N TYR A 3 -1.68 -8.30 -15.21
CA TYR A 3 -2.65 -7.71 -14.28
C TYR A 3 -2.37 -6.21 -14.21
N SER A 4 -3.26 -5.43 -14.83
CA SER A 4 -3.15 -3.98 -14.89
C SER A 4 -3.10 -3.41 -13.47
N LYS A 5 -2.00 -2.72 -13.14
CA LYS A 5 -1.75 -2.03 -11.85
C LYS A 5 -2.61 -0.77 -11.70
N LEU A 6 -3.88 -0.82 -12.10
CA LEU A 6 -4.69 0.38 -12.32
C LEU A 6 -4.99 1.16 -11.03
N ASN A 7 -4.92 0.51 -9.86
CA ASN A 7 -5.27 1.11 -8.56
C ASN A 7 -4.13 1.16 -7.55
N ASN A 8 -2.87 0.92 -7.95
CA ASN A 8 -1.75 0.88 -7.00
C ASN A 8 -0.64 1.86 -7.44
N PRO A 9 -0.60 3.07 -6.85
CA PRO A 9 0.40 4.07 -7.19
C PRO A 9 1.82 3.58 -6.89
N ARG A 10 2.86 4.23 -7.43
CA ARG A 10 4.27 3.80 -7.27
C ARG A 10 4.85 4.32 -5.96
N ALA A 11 5.63 3.50 -5.24
CA ALA A 11 6.28 3.91 -3.99
C ALA A 11 7.51 4.80 -4.19
N PHE A 12 8.26 4.61 -5.29
CA PHE A 12 9.41 5.45 -5.64
C PHE A 12 9.26 5.93 -7.10
N PRO A 13 9.08 7.24 -7.35
CA PRO A 13 9.06 7.78 -8.70
C PRO A 13 10.50 7.88 -9.24
N GLY A 14 10.87 6.97 -10.14
CA GLY A 14 12.12 7.02 -10.91
C GLY A 14 11.86 6.84 -12.41
N ASN A 15 12.78 7.34 -13.24
CA ASN A 15 12.68 7.39 -14.72
C ASN A 15 12.77 6.02 -15.42
N SER A 16 12.65 4.91 -14.68
CA SER A 16 12.71 3.55 -15.22
C SER A 16 11.43 2.79 -14.90
N ASN A 17 11.10 1.78 -15.71
CA ASN A 17 9.99 0.85 -15.45
C ASN A 17 10.23 -0.06 -14.23
N PHE A 18 11.27 0.21 -13.43
CA PHE A 18 11.63 -0.50 -12.21
C PHE A 18 11.21 0.34 -11.00
N GLY A 19 10.15 -0.10 -10.31
CA GLY A 19 9.67 0.58 -9.10
C GLY A 19 8.75 -0.31 -8.27
N MET A 20 8.97 -0.30 -6.96
CA MET A 20 8.12 -0.90 -5.95
C MET A 20 6.73 -0.21 -5.96
N SER A 21 5.64 -0.97 -5.84
CA SER A 21 4.32 -0.35 -5.73
C SER A 21 4.09 0.22 -4.33
N LEU A 22 3.18 1.19 -4.16
CA LEU A 22 2.84 1.75 -2.84
C LEU A 22 2.34 0.66 -1.90
N ARG A 23 1.61 -0.33 -2.43
CA ARG A 23 1.25 -1.55 -1.69
C ARG A 23 2.48 -2.30 -1.16
N ASP A 24 3.48 -2.54 -2.02
CA ASP A 24 4.69 -3.26 -1.62
C ASP A 24 5.49 -2.46 -0.56
N TYR A 25 5.49 -1.13 -0.69
CA TYR A 25 6.10 -0.25 0.32
C TYR A 25 5.38 -0.32 1.66
N PHE A 26 4.05 -0.20 1.69
CA PHE A 26 3.28 -0.34 2.92
C PHE A 26 3.40 -1.73 3.55
N ALA A 27 3.39 -2.79 2.73
CA ALA A 27 3.62 -4.14 3.22
C ALA A 27 5.02 -4.28 3.83
N GLY A 28 6.04 -3.69 3.22
CA GLY A 28 7.41 -3.65 3.77
C GLY A 28 7.51 -2.86 5.08
N GLN A 29 6.80 -1.75 5.21
CA GLN A 29 6.73 -0.99 6.47
C GLN A 29 6.03 -1.78 7.58
N ALA A 30 4.93 -2.47 7.25
CA ALA A 30 4.23 -3.35 8.19
C ALA A 30 5.12 -4.51 8.66
N LEU A 31 5.88 -5.12 7.74
CA LEU A 31 6.86 -6.15 8.06
C LEU A 31 7.98 -5.62 8.96
N ALA A 32 8.52 -4.43 8.69
CA ALA A 32 9.66 -3.87 9.43
C ALA A 32 9.37 -3.65 10.92
N GLY A 33 8.10 -3.49 11.29
CA GLY A 33 7.65 -3.38 12.68
C GLY A 33 7.29 -4.72 13.34
N ASP A 34 7.27 -5.83 12.61
CA ASP A 34 6.90 -7.15 13.15
C ASP A 34 8.14 -7.99 13.48
N ALA A 35 8.16 -8.58 14.67
CA ALA A 35 9.28 -9.38 15.16
C ALA A 35 8.98 -10.87 14.92
N LEU A 36 9.47 -11.40 13.79
CA LEU A 36 9.32 -12.82 13.47
C LEU A 36 10.42 -13.66 14.15
N PRO A 37 10.09 -14.85 14.68
CA PRO A 37 11.08 -15.81 15.13
C PRO A 37 12.07 -16.19 14.01
N ILE A 38 13.33 -16.42 14.37
CA ILE A 38 14.39 -16.80 13.40
C ILE A 38 14.09 -18.17 12.77
N ASP A 39 13.43 -19.05 13.50
CA ASP A 39 13.02 -20.41 13.13
C ASP A 39 11.54 -20.50 12.75
N ALA A 40 10.93 -19.38 12.33
CA ALA A 40 9.54 -19.34 11.90
C ALA A 40 9.24 -20.41 10.82
N SER A 41 8.15 -21.14 11.01
CA SER A 41 7.73 -22.16 10.04
C SER A 41 7.32 -21.51 8.70
N PRO A 42 7.44 -22.23 7.57
CA PRO A 42 6.97 -21.73 6.28
C PRO A 42 5.50 -21.27 6.30
N ALA A 43 4.64 -22.00 7.00
CA ALA A 43 3.23 -21.65 7.14
C ALA A 43 3.02 -20.31 7.87
N LEU A 44 3.80 -20.05 8.93
CA LEU A 44 3.75 -18.77 9.63
C LEU A 44 4.25 -17.62 8.74
N LEU A 45 5.31 -17.85 7.96
CA LEU A 45 5.85 -16.85 7.03
C LEU A 45 4.82 -16.49 5.94
N GLU A 46 4.12 -17.48 5.40
CA GLU A 46 3.05 -17.28 4.42
C GLU A 46 1.87 -16.49 5.02
N GLU A 47 1.42 -16.85 6.22
CA GLU A 47 0.36 -16.14 6.94
C GLU A 47 0.73 -14.67 7.17
N ARG A 48 1.98 -14.41 7.60
CA ARG A 48 2.48 -13.07 7.89
C ARG A 48 2.59 -12.22 6.63
N ALA A 49 3.10 -12.80 5.54
CA ALA A 49 3.13 -12.12 4.24
C ALA A 49 1.70 -11.69 3.80
N GLN A 50 0.72 -12.58 3.92
CA GLN A 50 -0.69 -12.26 3.61
C GLN A 50 -1.24 -11.17 4.54
N PHE A 51 -0.88 -11.18 5.82
CA PHE A 51 -1.27 -10.16 6.78
C PHE A 51 -0.73 -8.77 6.40
N TYR A 52 0.56 -8.66 6.06
CA TYR A 52 1.15 -7.36 5.69
C TYR A 52 0.52 -6.78 4.42
N TYR A 53 0.23 -7.62 3.43
CA TYR A 53 -0.45 -7.15 2.22
C TYR A 53 -1.90 -6.72 2.50
N ARG A 54 -2.61 -7.38 3.42
CA ARG A 54 -3.94 -6.91 3.85
C ARG A 54 -3.87 -5.56 4.55
N LEU A 55 -2.86 -5.33 5.40
CA LEU A 55 -2.63 -4.02 6.00
C LEU A 55 -2.35 -2.95 4.94
N ALA A 56 -1.49 -3.25 3.96
CA ALA A 56 -1.20 -2.35 2.86
C ALA A 56 -2.47 -1.98 2.05
N ASP A 57 -3.35 -2.96 1.80
CA ASP A 57 -4.61 -2.74 1.10
C ASP A 57 -5.55 -1.81 1.89
N VAL A 58 -5.61 -1.96 3.23
CA VAL A 58 -6.37 -1.05 4.11
C VAL A 58 -5.77 0.36 4.10
N MET A 59 -4.44 0.50 4.15
CA MET A 59 -3.78 1.81 4.11
C MET A 59 -4.07 2.54 2.78
N LEU A 60 -4.04 1.82 1.66
CA LEU A 60 -4.40 2.37 0.36
C LEU A 60 -5.86 2.82 0.30
N LYS A 61 -6.77 2.03 0.88
CA LYS A 61 -8.18 2.41 0.97
C LYS A 61 -8.39 3.68 1.78
N VAL A 62 -7.81 3.76 2.98
CA VAL A 62 -7.90 4.96 3.85
C VAL A 62 -7.34 6.19 3.13
N ARG A 63 -6.21 6.04 2.43
CA ARG A 63 -5.64 7.12 1.64
C ARG A 63 -6.58 7.59 0.53
N ALA A 64 -7.19 6.67 -0.21
CA ALA A 64 -8.13 7.03 -1.28
C ALA A 64 -9.37 7.76 -0.74
N GLU A 65 -9.86 7.36 0.44
CA GLU A 65 -10.95 8.05 1.13
C GLU A 65 -10.56 9.46 1.57
N ASP A 66 -9.37 9.64 2.13
CA ASP A 66 -8.83 10.95 2.55
C ASP A 66 -8.60 11.90 1.36
N GLU A 67 -8.05 11.39 0.25
CA GLU A 67 -7.91 12.13 -1.00
C GLU A 67 -9.29 12.55 -1.56
N ALA A 68 -10.29 11.67 -1.50
CA ALA A 68 -11.65 12.00 -1.94
C ALA A 68 -12.28 13.12 -1.10
N LEU A 69 -12.12 13.07 0.23
CA LEU A 69 -12.61 14.10 1.15
C LEU A 69 -11.91 15.45 0.93
N THR A 70 -10.59 15.42 0.79
CA THR A 70 -9.78 16.63 0.55
C THR A 70 -10.17 17.30 -0.78
N ASN A 71 -10.35 16.50 -1.83
CA ASN A 71 -10.78 17.00 -3.13
C ASN A 71 -12.22 17.56 -3.09
N ALA A 72 -13.14 16.94 -2.36
CA ALA A 72 -14.49 17.45 -2.17
C ALA A 72 -14.51 18.82 -1.44
N SER A 73 -13.69 18.96 -0.40
CA SER A 73 -13.52 20.23 0.32
C SER A 73 -12.92 21.33 -0.56
N ALA A 74 -11.92 21.00 -1.38
CA ALA A 74 -11.31 21.94 -2.31
C ALA A 74 -12.31 22.45 -3.36
N VAL A 75 -13.17 21.57 -3.90
CA VAL A 75 -14.21 21.94 -4.87
C VAL A 75 -15.30 22.82 -4.25
N MET A 76 -15.65 22.62 -2.98
CA MET A 76 -16.59 23.50 -2.27
C MET A 76 -16.00 24.89 -1.99
N SER A 77 -14.72 24.97 -1.60
CA SER A 77 -14.06 26.25 -1.33
C SER A 77 -13.84 27.10 -2.58
N LEU A 78 -13.84 26.52 -3.78
CA LEU A 78 -13.67 27.24 -5.05
C LEU A 78 -14.98 27.84 -5.60
N ARG A 79 -16.13 27.51 -4.99
CA ARG A 79 -17.48 27.90 -5.46
C ARG A 79 -18.11 29.04 -4.65
N VAL A 80 -17.36 29.67 -3.76
CA VAL A 80 -17.75 30.86 -2.99
C VAL A 80 -16.93 32.05 -3.50
#